data_AF-A0A946QEP0-F1
#
_entry.id   AF-A0A946QEP0-F1
#
_cell.length_a   1.000
_cell.length_b   1.000
_cell.length_c   1.000
_cell.angle_alpha   90.00
_cell.angle_beta   90.00
_cell.angle_gamma   90.00
#
_symmetry.space_group_name_H-M   'P 1'
#
loop_
_entity.id
_entity.type
_entity.pdbx_description
1 polymer ?
#
loop_
_entity_poly.entity_id
_entity_poly.type
_entity_poly.pdbx_seq_one_letter_code
_entity_poly.pdbx_strand_id
1 'polypeptide(L)'
;MLAVSVLILLACLFILWLLQTVPLNYQTALVVENEVHQPHLVALQETVDNIKDDIWNRDKLVFEVSEQQINAWLAMELGPQSSRALPEGIKQPRIELGKPQQTLYFTIERPRFTVVISIVVQIALGDDLNTVEIRIVSVHAGSLPVRMKRAFDEIESAMAR
;
A
#
# COMPACT_ATOMS: atom_id res chain seq x y z
N MET A 1 -5.24 -43.19 -10.08
CA MET A 1 -6.18 -42.07 -10.38
C MET A 1 -6.65 -41.37 -9.12
N LEU A 2 -7.32 -42.04 -8.17
CA LEU A 2 -7.81 -41.44 -6.91
C LEU A 2 -6.73 -40.68 -6.11
N ALA A 3 -5.56 -41.29 -5.91
CA ALA A 3 -4.46 -40.63 -5.17
C ALA A 3 -3.96 -39.34 -5.84
N VAL A 4 -3.95 -39.30 -7.18
CA VAL A 4 -3.55 -38.10 -7.94
C VAL A 4 -4.61 -37.01 -7.84
N SER A 5 -5.89 -37.37 -7.91
CA SER A 5 -7.00 -36.43 -7.73
C SER A 5 -7.02 -35.83 -6.33
N VAL A 6 -6.75 -36.64 -5.29
CA VAL A 6 -6.63 -36.15 -3.91
C VAL A 6 -5.44 -35.20 -3.76
N LEU A 7 -4.28 -35.53 -4.35
CA LEU A 7 -3.10 -34.66 -4.33
C LEU A 7 -3.38 -33.30 -4.99
N ILE A 8 -4.05 -33.29 -6.14
CA ILE A 8 -4.44 -32.06 -6.85
C ILE A 8 -5.40 -31.23 -6.00
N LEU A 9 -6.39 -31.88 -5.36
CA LEU A 9 -7.36 -31.18 -4.53
C LEU A 9 -6.69 -30.54 -3.30
N LEU A 10 -5.77 -31.26 -2.65
CA LEU A 10 -4.98 -30.73 -1.54
C LEU A 10 -4.08 -29.56 -1.99
N ALA A 11 -3.45 -29.66 -3.16
CA ALA A 11 -2.64 -28.58 -3.71
C ALA A 11 -3.49 -27.33 -4.02
N CYS A 12 -4.68 -27.49 -4.60
CA CYS A 12 -5.61 -26.38 -4.84
C CYS A 12 -6.06 -25.72 -3.52
N LEU A 13 -6.42 -26.51 -2.50
CA LEU A 13 -6.79 -25.99 -1.19
C LEU A 13 -5.64 -25.22 -0.53
N PHE A 14 -4.41 -25.75 -0.65
CA PHE A 14 -3.22 -25.08 -0.13
C PHE A 14 -2.94 -23.75 -0.83
N ILE A 15 -3.09 -23.68 -2.15
CA ILE A 15 -2.93 -22.43 -2.91
C ILE A 15 -4.02 -21.41 -2.53
N LEU A 16 -5.27 -21.85 -2.38
CA LEU A 16 -6.36 -20.97 -1.92
C LEU A 16 -6.09 -20.42 -0.53
N TRP A 17 -5.53 -21.24 0.36
CA TRP A 17 -5.13 -20.79 1.70
C TRP A 17 -4.00 -19.74 1.64
N LEU A 18 -2.97 -19.95 0.81
CA LEU A 18 -1.88 -18.98 0.60
C LEU A 18 -2.35 -17.64 0.02
N LEU A 19 -3.42 -17.63 -0.79
CA LEU A 19 -4.01 -16.39 -1.30
C LEU A 19 -4.74 -15.60 -0.19
N GLN A 20 -5.27 -16.28 0.82
CA GLN A 20 -6.04 -15.67 1.90
C GLN A 20 -5.19 -15.25 3.11
N THR A 21 -3.90 -15.57 3.14
CA THR A 21 -3.01 -15.15 4.24
C THR A 21 -2.87 -13.63 4.25
N VAL A 22 -3.33 -13.00 5.32
CA VAL A 22 -3.19 -11.56 5.54
C VAL A 22 -1.91 -11.30 6.34
N PRO A 23 -0.95 -10.51 5.81
CA PRO A 23 0.27 -10.15 6.55
C PRO A 23 -0.04 -9.50 7.90
N LEU A 24 0.66 -9.91 8.96
CA LEU A 24 0.41 -9.41 10.33
C LEU A 24 0.53 -7.88 10.41
N ASN A 25 1.54 -7.31 9.76
CA ASN A 25 1.79 -5.87 9.74
C ASN A 25 0.63 -5.09 9.11
N TYR A 26 -0.01 -5.66 8.09
CA TYR A 26 -1.21 -5.06 7.50
C TYR A 26 -2.39 -5.10 8.45
N GLN A 27 -2.59 -6.21 9.19
CA GLN A 27 -3.64 -6.27 10.22
C GLN A 27 -3.42 -5.21 11.30
N THR A 28 -2.18 -5.04 11.76
CA THR A 28 -1.85 -4.01 12.75
C THR A 28 -2.13 -2.60 12.22
N ALA A 29 -1.77 -2.30 10.97
CA ALA A 29 -2.05 -1.02 10.32
C ALA A 29 -3.54 -0.76 10.09
N LEU A 30 -4.36 -1.81 9.95
CA LEU A 30 -5.82 -1.72 9.86
C LEU A 30 -6.48 -1.55 11.23
N VAL A 31 -5.96 -2.16 12.30
CA VAL A 31 -6.59 -2.10 13.64
C VAL A 31 -6.48 -0.70 14.28
N VAL A 32 -5.55 0.15 13.83
CA VAL A 32 -5.44 1.55 14.27
C VAL A 32 -6.66 2.42 13.83
N GLU A 33 -7.58 1.84 13.05
CA GLU A 33 -8.72 2.49 12.42
C GLU A 33 -9.91 2.73 13.36
N ASN A 34 -9.93 3.91 14.02
CA ASN A 34 -11.00 4.91 13.88
C ASN A 34 -10.96 6.03 14.95
N GLU A 35 -10.44 5.78 16.16
CA GLU A 35 -10.47 6.80 17.23
C GLU A 35 -9.24 7.74 17.23
N VAL A 36 -8.14 7.36 16.56
CA VAL A 36 -6.83 8.03 16.69
C VAL A 36 -6.38 8.76 15.41
N HIS A 37 -7.13 8.69 14.31
CA HIS A 37 -6.68 9.30 13.04
C HIS A 37 -6.75 10.84 13.03
N GLN A 38 -7.71 11.43 13.74
CA GLN A 38 -7.86 12.88 13.80
C GLN A 38 -6.59 13.62 14.26
N PRO A 39 -5.95 13.27 15.40
CA PRO A 39 -4.73 13.96 15.82
C PRO A 39 -3.56 13.79 14.83
N HIS A 40 -3.44 12.64 14.16
CA HIS A 40 -2.39 12.43 13.16
C HIS A 40 -2.63 13.22 11.87
N LEU A 41 -3.88 13.36 11.46
CA LEU A 41 -4.25 14.18 10.31
C LEU A 41 -4.04 15.68 10.59
N VAL A 42 -4.42 16.15 11.77
CA VAL A 42 -4.16 17.54 12.20
C VAL A 42 -2.65 17.81 12.20
N ALA A 43 -1.84 16.91 12.76
CA ALA A 43 -0.39 17.04 12.73
C ALA A 43 0.20 17.06 11.30
N LEU A 44 -0.39 16.29 10.37
CA LEU A 44 0.02 16.34 8.96
C LEU A 44 -0.35 17.68 8.31
N GLN A 45 -1.55 18.21 8.57
CA GLN A 45 -1.97 19.52 8.06
C GLN A 45 -1.06 20.64 8.59
N GLU A 46 -0.76 20.63 9.89
CA GLU A 46 0.21 21.54 10.50
C GLU A 46 1.59 21.41 9.85
N THR A 47 2.04 20.19 9.54
CA THR A 47 3.30 19.97 8.82
C THR A 47 3.27 20.57 7.41
N VAL A 48 2.16 20.42 6.68
CA VAL A 48 1.98 20.99 5.34
C VAL A 48 1.96 22.53 5.39
N ASP A 49 1.28 23.11 6.36
CA ASP A 49 1.22 24.57 6.54
C ASP A 49 2.61 25.12 6.91
N ASN A 50 3.33 24.45 7.80
CA ASN A 50 4.72 24.81 8.14
C ASN A 50 5.65 24.68 6.93
N ILE A 51 5.49 23.64 6.09
CA ILE A 51 6.25 23.49 4.85
C ILE A 51 6.01 24.68 3.93
N LYS A 52 4.74 25.10 3.78
CA LYS A 52 4.38 26.23 2.94
C LYS A 52 5.06 27.49 3.45
N ASP A 53 4.99 27.78 4.74
CA ASP A 53 5.62 28.96 5.33
C ASP A 53 7.16 28.92 5.26
N ASP A 54 7.77 27.75 5.43
CA ASP A 54 9.22 27.57 5.32
C ASP A 54 9.71 27.70 3.87
N ILE A 55 8.94 27.28 2.86
CA ILE A 55 9.26 27.52 1.43
C ILE A 55 9.35 29.02 1.14
N TRP A 56 8.50 29.83 1.77
CA TRP A 56 8.51 31.29 1.57
C TRP A 56 9.59 32.02 2.38
N ASN A 57 10.03 31.45 3.52
CA ASN A 57 10.83 32.19 4.51
C ASN A 57 12.21 31.58 4.83
N ARG A 58 12.54 30.38 4.35
CA ARG A 58 13.82 29.69 4.66
C ARG A 58 14.49 29.11 3.42
N ASP A 59 15.82 29.17 3.40
CA ASP A 59 16.66 28.60 2.32
C ASP A 59 16.72 27.07 2.34
N LYS A 60 16.26 26.42 3.42
CA LYS A 60 16.28 24.96 3.59
C LYS A 60 14.97 24.46 4.19
N LEU A 61 14.30 23.61 3.44
CA LEU A 61 13.11 22.89 3.87
C LEU A 61 13.51 21.51 4.40
N VAL A 62 13.21 21.23 5.68
CA VAL A 62 13.37 19.90 6.28
C VAL A 62 12.06 19.56 6.97
N PHE A 63 11.41 18.49 6.53
CA PHE A 63 10.21 17.97 7.17
C PHE A 63 10.30 16.45 7.30
N GLU A 64 9.62 15.92 8.31
CA GLU A 64 9.53 14.50 8.59
C GLU A 64 8.05 14.12 8.64
N VAL A 65 7.67 13.05 7.92
CA VAL A 65 6.32 12.51 7.94
C VAL A 65 6.38 11.09 8.47
N SER A 66 5.62 10.81 9.52
CA SER A 66 5.58 9.49 10.13
C SER A 66 4.66 8.52 9.37
N GLU A 67 4.90 7.22 9.56
CA GLU A 67 4.06 6.16 9.00
C GLU A 67 2.58 6.34 9.40
N GLN A 68 2.32 6.73 10.65
CA GLN A 68 0.97 6.93 11.17
C GLN A 68 0.26 8.10 10.47
N GLN A 69 0.99 9.18 10.17
CA GLN A 69 0.46 10.33 9.44
C GLN A 69 0.09 9.95 7.99
N ILE A 70 0.95 9.19 7.30
CA ILE A 70 0.65 8.71 5.94
C ILE A 70 -0.54 7.75 5.96
N ASN A 71 -0.58 6.81 6.90
CA ASN A 71 -1.69 5.86 7.01
C ASN A 71 -3.03 6.53 7.36
N ALA A 72 -3.02 7.54 8.23
CA ALA A 72 -4.21 8.34 8.53
C ALA A 72 -4.72 9.07 7.29
N TRP A 73 -3.81 9.67 6.51
CA TRP A 73 -4.15 10.31 5.24
C TRP A 73 -4.72 9.31 4.23
N LEU A 74 -4.09 8.15 4.04
CA LEU A 74 -4.57 7.07 3.16
C LEU A 74 -5.96 6.57 3.57
N ALA A 75 -6.21 6.40 4.87
CA ALA A 75 -7.51 5.98 5.39
C ALA A 75 -8.61 7.00 5.14
N MET A 76 -8.31 8.30 5.25
CA MET A 76 -9.31 9.35 5.02
C MET A 76 -9.55 9.61 3.53
N GLU A 77 -8.48 9.77 2.76
CA GLU A 77 -8.53 10.23 1.37
C GLU A 77 -8.77 9.11 0.35
N LEU A 78 -8.45 7.86 0.71
CA LEU A 78 -8.62 6.68 -0.15
C LEU A 78 -9.38 5.55 0.55
N GLY A 79 -9.94 5.82 1.74
CA GLY A 79 -10.76 4.84 2.45
C GLY A 79 -12.17 4.70 1.89
N PRO A 80 -13.01 3.87 2.52
CA PRO A 80 -14.35 3.55 2.04
C PRO A 80 -15.29 4.77 1.92
N GLN A 81 -15.02 5.83 2.70
CA GLN A 81 -15.82 7.05 2.74
C GLN A 81 -15.23 8.18 1.86
N SER A 82 -14.12 7.93 1.17
CA SER A 82 -13.46 8.94 0.34
C SER A 82 -14.25 9.26 -0.94
N SER A 83 -14.12 10.50 -1.40
CA SER A 83 -14.66 10.96 -2.69
C SER A 83 -13.75 10.62 -3.87
N ARG A 84 -12.48 10.26 -3.61
CA ARG A 84 -11.55 9.79 -4.64
C ARG A 84 -11.83 8.33 -4.98
N ALA A 85 -12.11 8.07 -6.24
CA ALA A 85 -12.35 6.72 -6.71
C ALA A 85 -11.01 5.96 -6.84
N LEU A 86 -10.81 4.96 -5.98
CA LEU A 86 -9.84 3.91 -6.26
C LEU A 86 -10.34 3.03 -7.42
N PRO A 87 -9.43 2.41 -8.19
CA PRO A 87 -9.81 1.38 -9.16
C PRO A 87 -10.72 0.33 -8.54
N GLU A 88 -11.67 -0.17 -9.35
CA GLU A 88 -12.72 -1.06 -8.86
C GLU A 88 -12.13 -2.28 -8.12
N GLY A 89 -12.60 -2.50 -6.89
CA GLY A 89 -12.18 -3.59 -6.03
C GLY A 89 -10.99 -3.27 -5.11
N ILE A 90 -10.25 -2.17 -5.30
CA ILE A 90 -9.16 -1.79 -4.40
C ILE A 90 -9.72 -1.10 -3.15
N LYS A 91 -9.29 -1.56 -1.96
CA LYS A 91 -9.75 -1.07 -0.66
C LYS A 91 -8.59 -0.94 0.34
N GLN A 92 -8.78 -0.03 1.29
CA GLN A 92 -7.96 0.13 2.50
C GLN A 92 -6.44 0.11 2.26
N PRO A 93 -5.91 1.07 1.47
CA PRO A 93 -4.47 1.18 1.28
C PRO A 93 -3.77 1.57 2.60
N ARG A 94 -2.64 0.94 2.88
CA ARG A 94 -1.77 1.22 4.04
C ARG A 94 -0.31 1.10 3.64
N ILE A 95 0.56 1.87 4.27
CA ILE A 95 2.01 1.80 4.09
C ILE A 95 2.69 1.36 5.38
N GLU A 96 3.76 0.60 5.24
CA GLU A 96 4.74 0.30 6.27
C GLU A 96 6.08 0.91 5.86
N LEU A 97 6.62 1.80 6.68
CA LEU A 97 7.90 2.45 6.47
C LEU A 97 9.02 1.64 7.12
N GLY A 98 9.58 0.69 6.37
CA GLY A 98 10.82 0.02 6.73
C GLY A 98 12.07 0.75 6.19
N LYS A 99 13.24 0.39 6.73
CA LYS A 99 14.55 0.78 6.19
C LYS A 99 15.29 -0.48 5.73
N PRO A 100 15.70 -0.61 4.45
CA PRO A 100 15.63 0.38 3.37
C PRO A 100 14.34 0.32 2.53
N GLN A 101 13.45 -0.64 2.78
CA GLN A 101 12.28 -0.91 1.95
C GLN A 101 10.99 -0.52 2.65
N GLN A 102 10.06 0.03 1.89
CA GLN A 102 8.71 0.35 2.32
C GLN A 102 7.74 -0.67 1.71
N THR A 103 6.66 -0.98 2.39
CA THR A 103 5.66 -1.92 1.88
C THR A 103 4.31 -1.23 1.79
N LEU A 104 3.75 -1.17 0.59
CA LEU A 104 2.37 -0.74 0.35
C LEU A 104 1.45 -1.96 0.37
N TYR A 105 0.40 -1.90 1.17
CA TYR A 105 -0.63 -2.91 1.28
C TYR A 105 -1.96 -2.35 0.79
N PHE A 106 -2.78 -3.19 0.15
CA PHE A 106 -4.18 -2.92 -0.11
C PHE A 106 -4.94 -4.22 -0.32
N THR A 107 -6.26 -4.18 -0.19
CA THR A 107 -7.13 -5.34 -0.43
C THR A 107 -7.79 -5.21 -1.80
N ILE A 108 -7.78 -6.29 -2.58
CA ILE A 108 -8.62 -6.43 -3.78
C ILE A 108 -9.84 -7.29 -3.40
N GLU A 109 -11.01 -6.68 -3.46
CA GLU A 109 -12.31 -7.33 -3.28
C GLU A 109 -12.99 -7.53 -4.63
N ARG A 110 -13.26 -8.79 -4.98
CA ARG A 110 -14.09 -9.18 -6.12
C ARG A 110 -15.16 -10.16 -5.65
N PRO A 111 -16.30 -10.31 -6.37
CA PRO A 111 -17.42 -11.16 -5.92
C PRO A 111 -17.06 -12.62 -5.60
N ARG A 112 -15.92 -13.12 -6.08
CA ARG A 112 -15.48 -14.52 -5.92
C ARG A 112 -14.20 -14.68 -5.10
N PHE A 113 -13.49 -13.61 -4.80
CA PHE A 113 -12.25 -13.67 -4.01
C PHE A 113 -11.91 -12.31 -3.39
N THR A 114 -11.34 -12.37 -2.20
CA THR A 114 -10.69 -11.24 -1.53
C THR A 114 -9.24 -11.61 -1.32
N VAL A 115 -8.33 -10.73 -1.72
CA VAL A 115 -6.88 -10.96 -1.59
C VAL A 115 -6.19 -9.69 -1.16
N VAL A 116 -5.23 -9.83 -0.24
CA VAL A 116 -4.37 -8.73 0.17
C VAL A 116 -3.17 -8.68 -0.76
N ILE A 117 -2.92 -7.52 -1.34
CA ILE A 117 -1.74 -7.24 -2.13
C ILE A 117 -0.72 -6.54 -1.25
N SER A 118 0.54 -6.98 -1.34
CA SER A 118 1.68 -6.28 -0.77
C SER A 118 2.70 -5.97 -1.85
N ILE A 119 3.11 -4.71 -1.93
CA ILE A 119 4.11 -4.21 -2.88
C ILE A 119 5.27 -3.69 -2.06
N VAL A 120 6.41 -4.36 -2.16
CA VAL A 120 7.65 -3.89 -1.54
C VAL A 120 8.32 -2.95 -2.52
N VAL A 121 8.55 -1.72 -2.07
CA VAL A 121 9.23 -0.67 -2.83
C VAL A 121 10.48 -0.21 -2.11
N GLN A 122 11.42 0.32 -2.88
CA GLN A 122 12.57 1.05 -2.37
C GLN A 122 12.52 2.45 -2.95
N ILE A 123 12.49 3.44 -2.06
CA ILE A 123 12.47 4.85 -2.43
C ILE A 123 13.87 5.43 -2.24
N ALA A 124 14.40 6.08 -3.28
CA ALA A 124 15.69 6.76 -3.27
C ALA A 124 15.57 8.13 -3.93
N LEU A 125 16.50 9.04 -3.61
CA LEU A 125 16.68 10.25 -4.42
C LEU A 125 17.32 9.85 -5.75
N GLY A 126 16.74 10.33 -6.84
CA GLY A 126 17.32 10.13 -8.17
C GLY A 126 18.59 10.95 -8.37
N ASP A 127 19.34 10.61 -9.40
CA ASP A 127 20.56 11.34 -9.77
C ASP A 127 20.26 12.77 -10.26
N ASP A 128 19.04 13.00 -10.77
CA ASP A 128 18.55 14.31 -11.22
C ASP A 128 17.94 15.13 -10.06
N LEU A 129 18.09 16.46 -10.15
CA LEU A 129 17.56 17.38 -9.15
C LEU A 129 16.04 17.23 -9.02
N ASN A 130 15.55 17.13 -7.78
CA ASN A 130 14.13 16.99 -7.44
C ASN A 130 13.44 15.72 -7.98
N THR A 131 14.21 14.67 -8.28
CA THR A 131 13.65 13.39 -8.72
C THR A 131 13.66 12.39 -7.57
N VAL A 132 12.57 11.64 -7.43
CA VAL A 132 12.46 10.51 -6.50
C VAL A 132 12.34 9.24 -7.34
N GLU A 133 13.26 8.31 -7.13
CA GLU A 133 13.23 7.00 -7.73
C GLU A 133 12.47 6.03 -6.83
N ILE A 134 11.43 5.40 -7.38
CA ILE A 134 10.66 4.35 -6.71
C ILE A 134 10.92 3.05 -7.46
N ARG A 135 11.64 2.13 -6.82
CA ARG A 135 11.90 0.80 -7.37
C ARG A 135 10.96 -0.21 -6.76
N ILE A 136 10.15 -0.88 -7.58
CA ILE A 136 9.34 -2.02 -7.13
C ILE A 136 10.26 -3.24 -7.00
N VAL A 137 10.42 -3.74 -5.77
CA VAL A 137 11.27 -4.89 -5.45
C VAL A 137 10.50 -6.19 -5.64
N SER A 138 9.27 -6.25 -5.11
CA SER A 138 8.42 -7.44 -5.20
C SER A 138 6.95 -7.08 -5.05
N VAL A 139 6.09 -7.94 -5.59
CA VAL A 139 4.63 -7.84 -5.45
C VAL A 139 4.13 -9.21 -5.01
N HIS A 140 3.27 -9.26 -4.00
CA HIS A 140 2.65 -10.49 -3.52
C HIS A 140 1.14 -10.34 -3.45
N ALA A 141 0.44 -11.47 -3.67
CA ALA A 141 -0.98 -11.64 -3.45
C ALA A 141 -1.14 -12.70 -2.35
N GLY A 142 -1.48 -12.27 -1.14
CA GLY A 142 -1.29 -13.06 0.07
C GLY A 142 0.19 -13.43 0.23
N SER A 143 0.48 -14.72 0.37
CA SER A 143 1.85 -15.25 0.44
C SER A 143 2.47 -15.56 -0.93
N LEU A 144 1.73 -15.39 -2.04
CA LEU A 144 2.18 -15.79 -3.37
C LEU A 144 2.85 -14.63 -4.10
N PRO A 145 4.09 -14.79 -4.61
CA PRO A 145 4.72 -13.78 -5.44
C PRO A 145 4.00 -13.65 -6.79
N VAL A 146 3.70 -12.41 -7.17
CA VAL A 146 3.08 -12.06 -8.45
C VAL A 146 4.17 -11.66 -9.43
N ARG A 147 4.02 -12.07 -10.70
CA ARG A 147 4.96 -11.69 -11.75
C ARG A 147 4.89 -10.18 -12.01
N MET A 148 6.02 -9.51 -11.81
CA MET A 148 6.16 -8.06 -11.91
C MET A 148 5.59 -7.45 -13.20
N LYS A 149 5.77 -8.13 -14.35
CA LYS A 149 5.22 -7.68 -15.63
C LYS A 149 3.70 -7.45 -15.60
N ARG A 150 2.94 -8.36 -14.96
CA ARG A 150 1.48 -8.19 -14.83
C ARG A 150 1.11 -7.02 -13.93
N ALA A 151 1.89 -6.78 -12.86
CA ALA A 151 1.65 -5.65 -11.98
C ALA A 151 1.88 -4.31 -12.71
N PHE A 152 2.92 -4.23 -13.55
CA PHE A 152 3.16 -3.05 -14.39
C PHE A 152 2.05 -2.82 -15.44
N ASP A 153 1.63 -3.87 -16.14
CA ASP A 153 0.55 -3.76 -17.15
C ASP A 153 -0.75 -3.21 -16.53
N GLU A 154 -1.09 -3.61 -15.29
CA GLU A 154 -2.26 -3.09 -14.57
C GLU A 154 -2.07 -1.64 -14.08
N ILE A 155 -0.90 -1.29 -13.56
CA ILE A 155 -0.59 0.08 -13.11
C ILE A 155 -0.62 1.04 -14.31
N GLU A 156 -0.02 0.66 -15.44
CA GLU A 156 -0.02 1.45 -16.68
C GLU A 156 -1.45 1.65 -17.21
N SER A 157 -2.27 0.59 -17.21
CA SER A 157 -3.68 0.71 -17.56
C SER A 157 -4.47 1.61 -16.61
N ALA A 158 -4.10 1.71 -15.33
CA ALA A 158 -4.76 2.57 -14.36
C ALA A 158 -4.34 4.05 -14.52
N MET A 159 -3.09 4.31 -14.90
CA MET A 159 -2.58 5.67 -15.17
C MET A 159 -3.08 6.25 -16.50
N ALA A 160 -3.47 5.40 -17.45
CA ALA A 160 -4.00 5.83 -18.75
C ALA A 160 -5.50 6.19 -18.72
N ARG A 161 -6.16 6.12 -17.55
CA ARG A 161 -7.56 6.48 -17.34
C ARG A 161 -7.68 7.80 -16.59
#